data_AF-A0A7C1YUY9-F1
#
_entry.id   AF-A0A7C1YUY9-F1
#
_cell.length_a   1.000
_cell.length_b   1.000
_cell.length_c   1.000
_cell.angle_alpha   90.00
_cell.angle_beta   90.00
_cell.angle_gamma   90.00
#
_symmetry.space_group_name_H-M   'P 1'
#
loop_
_entity.id
_entity.type
_entity.pdbx_description
1 polymer ?
#
loop_
_entity_poly.entity_id
_entity_poly.type
_entity_poly.pdbx_seq_one_letter_code
_entity_poly.pdbx_strand_id
1 'polypeptide(L)'
;MTIKLKKHVIKILETLQKRSPNILAVDLAKDLKIDYIVLMSAVNDLIINKLGGFEESEINKISLNGEGKLFLKKGLPERQLLNLMLRDEIKEIAIDDLLDKSKLNKDIFFIGIKNLKKNRWTSQSKASGENKLFLIVEEFPKTKLEKFLERFEESSEIDNSKLSKEDLKLSDILNKRKLLNKSCNTQRSLYLTEKGRKISTSQIKILDQVSKITSEMLSSGNWKNLDLKPFDVSKRGPVLQAGKIHPLINLINEVREIFLSMGFTEIRGPIIESAFYNFDALYQPQDHPAREMQDTFYLNNPKVAKLPEKDRVLAVQKTHENGGISGSLGWGYEWDIDTAKKTVLRTHTTATTMRRLAQFYRDNEKVPVKVFCIDRVFRNEKVDKSHLAEFTQVEGIVIDDNVTLCDLIGLLSEFYRKMGFKKIITRPGFFPYTEPSMEVSVYYDK
;
A
#
# COMPACT_ATOMS: atom_id res chain seq x y z
N MET A 1 8.36 -42.19 38.69
CA MET A 1 7.45 -41.11 38.21
C MET A 1 6.36 -41.74 37.37
N THR A 2 5.11 -41.65 37.81
CA THR A 2 3.94 -42.11 37.04
C THR A 2 3.71 -41.15 35.89
N ILE A 3 3.89 -41.61 34.65
CA ILE A 3 3.70 -40.78 33.46
C ILE A 3 2.20 -40.58 33.25
N LYS A 4 1.78 -39.34 33.04
CA LYS A 4 0.39 -38.97 32.71
C LYS A 4 0.34 -38.44 31.27
N LEU A 5 -0.46 -39.06 30.41
CA LEU A 5 -0.64 -38.62 29.02
C LEU A 5 -2.13 -38.54 28.68
N LYS A 6 -2.47 -37.63 27.76
CA LYS A 6 -3.82 -37.54 27.21
C LYS A 6 -4.14 -38.79 26.40
N LYS A 7 -5.41 -39.18 26.36
CA LYS A 7 -5.88 -40.40 25.66
C LYS A 7 -5.43 -40.49 24.20
N HIS A 8 -5.43 -39.38 23.46
CA HIS A 8 -4.98 -39.36 22.06
C HIS A 8 -3.46 -39.51 21.92
N VAL A 9 -2.67 -39.01 22.88
CA VAL A 9 -1.20 -39.15 22.89
C VAL A 9 -0.81 -40.61 23.13
N ILE A 10 -1.55 -41.32 24.01
CA ILE A 10 -1.35 -42.75 24.23
C ILE A 10 -1.59 -43.53 22.93
N LYS A 11 -2.67 -43.23 22.20
CA LYS A 11 -2.97 -43.88 20.91
C LYS A 11 -1.88 -43.64 19.85
N ILE A 12 -1.30 -42.44 19.82
CA ILE A 12 -0.20 -42.09 18.93
C ILE A 12 1.08 -42.85 19.32
N LEU A 13 1.37 -42.94 20.63
CA LEU A 13 2.49 -43.75 21.16
C LEU A 13 2.35 -45.22 20.76
N GLU A 14 1.17 -45.83 20.90
CA GLU A 14 0.91 -47.22 20.49
C GLU A 14 1.10 -47.43 18.98
N THR A 15 0.68 -46.45 18.19
CA THR A 15 0.84 -46.49 16.73
C THR A 15 2.32 -46.40 16.34
N LEU A 16 3.08 -45.55 17.01
CA LEU A 16 4.53 -45.41 16.82
C LEU A 16 5.29 -46.66 17.30
N GLN A 17 4.84 -47.32 18.36
CA GLN A 17 5.45 -48.58 18.86
C GLN A 17 5.25 -49.74 17.89
N LYS A 18 4.12 -49.78 17.16
CA LYS A 18 3.78 -50.85 16.20
C LYS A 18 4.45 -50.68 14.83
N ARG A 19 5.03 -49.52 14.52
CA ARG A 19 5.62 -49.20 13.21
C ARG A 19 7.16 -49.15 13.28
N SER A 20 7.78 -49.20 12.11
CA SER A 20 9.23 -49.10 11.93
C SER A 20 9.82 -47.85 12.59
N PRO A 21 11.10 -47.89 13.02
CA PRO A 21 11.78 -46.72 13.55
C PRO A 21 11.92 -45.68 12.44
N ASN A 22 11.33 -44.50 12.64
CA ASN A 22 11.33 -43.33 11.75
C ASN A 22 10.17 -43.31 10.74
N ILE A 23 9.13 -42.55 11.08
CA ILE A 23 7.97 -42.27 10.21
C ILE A 23 7.84 -40.76 9.98
N LEU A 24 7.53 -40.36 8.75
CA LEU A 24 7.24 -38.96 8.45
C LEU A 24 5.95 -38.54 9.15
N ALA A 25 5.99 -37.39 9.84
CA ALA A 25 4.83 -36.86 10.56
C ALA A 25 3.62 -36.62 9.65
N VAL A 26 3.86 -36.23 8.39
CA VAL A 26 2.79 -36.00 7.40
C VAL A 26 2.06 -37.30 7.06
N ASP A 27 2.80 -38.40 6.90
CA ASP A 27 2.23 -39.70 6.54
C ASP A 27 1.47 -40.29 7.72
N LEU A 28 2.02 -40.18 8.93
CA LEU A 28 1.33 -40.61 10.14
C LEU A 28 0.04 -39.80 10.39
N ALA A 29 0.04 -38.49 10.11
CA ALA A 29 -1.16 -37.66 10.24
C ALA A 29 -2.26 -38.09 9.26
N LYS A 30 -1.91 -38.39 8.01
CA LYS A 30 -2.83 -38.91 6.98
C LYS A 30 -3.38 -40.27 7.37
N ASP A 31 -2.53 -41.19 7.80
CA ASP A 31 -2.92 -42.56 8.17
C ASP A 31 -3.87 -42.58 9.36
N LEU A 32 -3.61 -41.73 10.35
CA LEU A 32 -4.45 -41.58 11.53
C LEU A 32 -5.69 -40.71 11.29
N LYS A 33 -5.80 -40.06 10.12
CA LYS A 33 -6.84 -39.07 9.77
C LYS A 33 -6.98 -37.98 10.84
N ILE A 34 -5.86 -37.47 11.33
CA ILE A 34 -5.81 -36.37 12.31
C ILE A 34 -5.14 -35.14 11.71
N ASP A 35 -5.49 -33.98 12.24
CA ASP A 35 -4.83 -32.72 11.88
C ASP A 35 -3.33 -32.76 12.28
N TYR A 36 -2.47 -32.27 11.38
CA TYR A 36 -1.02 -32.26 11.58
C TYR A 36 -0.60 -31.51 12.86
N ILE A 37 -1.29 -30.41 13.20
CA ILE A 37 -1.04 -29.62 14.41
C ILE A 37 -1.36 -30.46 15.66
N VAL A 38 -2.43 -31.25 15.61
CA VAL A 38 -2.82 -32.15 16.71
C VAL A 38 -1.77 -33.24 16.90
N LEU A 39 -1.27 -33.83 15.81
CA LEU A 39 -0.18 -34.81 15.88
C LEU A 39 1.08 -34.21 16.50
N MET A 40 1.52 -33.04 16.03
CA MET A 40 2.73 -32.40 16.54
C MET A 40 2.60 -31.97 18.00
N SER A 41 1.41 -31.53 18.43
CA SER A 41 1.14 -31.28 19.85
C SER A 41 1.31 -32.54 20.69
N ALA A 42 0.85 -33.69 20.20
CA ALA A 42 1.01 -34.96 20.90
C ALA A 42 2.48 -35.42 20.95
N VAL A 43 3.23 -35.21 19.86
CA VAL A 43 4.67 -35.50 19.83
C VAL A 43 5.43 -34.61 20.83
N ASN A 44 5.06 -33.34 20.98
CA ASN A 44 5.63 -32.48 22.02
C ASN A 44 5.33 -32.99 23.44
N ASP A 45 4.12 -33.50 23.69
CA ASP A 45 3.78 -34.15 24.96
C ASP A 45 4.68 -35.40 25.20
N LEU A 46 5.05 -36.14 24.14
CA LEU A 46 6.02 -37.25 24.23
C LEU A 46 7.46 -36.78 24.51
N ILE A 47 7.88 -35.64 23.93
CA ILE A 47 9.21 -35.03 24.17
C ILE A 47 9.34 -34.61 25.64
N ILE A 48 8.34 -33.92 26.19
CA ILE A 48 8.31 -33.49 27.59
C ILE A 48 8.49 -34.68 28.54
N ASN A 49 7.87 -35.83 28.20
CA ASN A 49 7.95 -37.05 29.00
C ASN A 49 9.16 -37.96 28.65
N LYS A 50 10.05 -37.53 27.75
CA LYS A 50 11.23 -38.26 27.26
C LYS A 50 10.90 -39.61 26.60
N LEU A 51 9.74 -39.71 25.94
CA LEU A 51 9.26 -40.94 25.29
C LEU A 51 9.50 -40.96 23.77
N GLY A 52 9.69 -39.81 23.15
CA GLY A 52 9.94 -39.71 21.72
C GLY A 52 10.32 -38.29 21.32
N GLY A 53 10.52 -38.09 20.02
CA GLY A 53 10.86 -36.80 19.45
C GLY A 53 10.72 -36.79 17.94
N PHE A 54 11.23 -35.74 17.32
CA PHE A 54 11.31 -35.63 15.88
C PHE A 54 12.64 -35.04 15.44
N GLU A 55 13.09 -35.43 14.26
CA GLU A 55 14.23 -34.83 13.55
C GLU A 55 13.69 -34.02 12.38
N GLU A 56 14.23 -32.82 12.19
CA GLU A 56 13.87 -31.95 11.08
C GLU A 56 14.87 -32.11 9.94
N SER A 57 14.36 -32.26 8.72
CA SER A 57 15.16 -32.24 7.49
C SER A 57 14.55 -31.26 6.51
N GLU A 58 15.35 -30.34 5.99
CA GLU A 58 14.92 -29.41 4.96
C GLU A 58 14.94 -30.05 3.57
N ILE A 59 13.81 -30.00 2.88
CA ILE A 59 13.74 -30.36 1.47
C ILE A 59 13.53 -29.08 0.67
N ASN A 60 14.59 -28.69 -0.04
CA ASN A 60 14.58 -27.56 -0.94
C ASN A 60 14.12 -28.02 -2.32
N LYS A 61 12.91 -27.64 -2.72
CA LYS A 61 12.37 -27.97 -4.04
C LYS A 61 12.36 -26.76 -4.95
N ILE A 62 12.58 -27.01 -6.24
CA ILE A 62 12.39 -26.02 -7.31
C ILE A 62 11.26 -26.48 -8.23
N SER A 63 10.43 -25.54 -8.65
CA SER A 63 9.35 -25.76 -9.63
C SER A 63 9.29 -24.60 -10.61
N LEU A 64 8.69 -24.80 -11.80
CA LEU A 64 8.48 -23.73 -12.77
C LEU A 64 7.29 -22.86 -12.39
N ASN A 65 7.44 -21.55 -12.54
CA ASN A 65 6.33 -20.60 -12.42
C ASN A 65 5.47 -20.57 -13.70
N GLY A 66 4.44 -19.72 -13.76
CA GLY A 66 3.52 -19.65 -14.90
C GLY A 66 4.22 -19.38 -16.24
N GLU A 67 5.20 -18.47 -16.25
CA GLU A 67 5.99 -18.13 -17.43
C GLU A 67 6.98 -19.25 -17.80
N GLY A 68 7.63 -19.87 -16.82
CA GLY A 68 8.50 -21.03 -17.01
C GLY A 68 7.78 -22.22 -17.63
N LYS A 69 6.53 -22.48 -17.23
CA LYS A 69 5.67 -23.52 -17.84
C LYS A 69 5.27 -23.16 -19.28
N LEU A 70 5.07 -21.88 -19.59
CA LEU A 70 4.79 -21.43 -20.96
C LEU A 70 6.01 -21.65 -21.87
N PHE A 71 7.21 -21.33 -21.39
CA PHE A 71 8.46 -21.55 -22.13
C PHE A 71 8.86 -23.01 -22.23
N LEU A 72 8.43 -23.86 -21.29
CA LEU A 72 8.56 -25.31 -21.44
C LEU A 72 7.81 -25.79 -22.68
N LYS A 73 6.55 -25.34 -22.87
CA LYS A 73 5.71 -25.73 -24.00
C LYS A 73 6.09 -25.07 -25.33
N LYS A 74 6.42 -23.78 -25.30
CA LYS A 74 6.67 -22.97 -26.52
C LYS A 74 8.16 -22.84 -26.88
N GLY A 75 9.06 -23.33 -26.03
CA GLY A 75 10.49 -23.05 -26.10
C GLY A 75 10.88 -21.71 -25.45
N LEU A 76 12.15 -21.55 -25.12
CA LEU A 76 12.69 -20.28 -24.61
C LEU A 76 12.62 -19.17 -25.68
N PRO A 77 12.62 -17.88 -25.30
CA PRO A 77 12.54 -16.76 -26.25
C PRO A 77 13.58 -16.82 -27.37
N GLU A 78 14.83 -17.18 -27.07
CA GLU A 78 15.88 -17.40 -28.06
C GLU A 78 15.54 -18.50 -29.09
N ARG A 79 14.91 -19.60 -28.64
CA ARG A 79 14.51 -20.70 -29.52
C ARG A 79 13.29 -20.32 -30.37
N GLN A 80 12.36 -19.56 -29.82
CA GLN A 80 11.19 -19.07 -30.56
C GLN A 80 11.61 -18.15 -31.72
N LEU A 81 12.54 -17.23 -31.46
CA LEU A 81 13.08 -16.34 -32.50
C LEU A 81 13.87 -17.12 -33.56
N LEU A 82 14.71 -18.07 -33.13
CA LEU A 82 15.44 -18.92 -34.06
C LEU A 82 14.50 -19.75 -34.95
N ASN A 83 13.49 -20.40 -34.37
CA ASN A 83 12.52 -21.20 -35.11
C ASN A 83 11.72 -20.36 -36.12
N LEU A 84 11.44 -19.09 -35.78
CA LEU A 84 10.80 -18.15 -36.71
C LEU A 84 11.70 -17.84 -37.90
N MET A 85 12.98 -17.54 -37.65
CA MET A 85 13.95 -17.29 -38.73
C MET A 85 14.16 -18.52 -39.62
N LEU A 86 14.21 -19.72 -39.03
CA LEU A 86 14.37 -20.98 -39.77
C LEU A 86 13.11 -21.33 -40.59
N ARG A 87 11.92 -21.16 -40.03
CA ARG A 87 10.64 -21.48 -40.71
C ARG A 87 10.43 -20.62 -41.95
N ASP A 88 10.81 -19.35 -41.86
CA ASP A 88 10.61 -18.37 -42.94
C ASP A 88 11.86 -18.28 -43.86
N GLU A 89 12.83 -19.20 -43.70
CA GLU A 89 14.11 -19.28 -44.44
C GLU A 89 14.95 -17.98 -44.43
N ILE A 90 14.88 -17.24 -43.33
CA ILE A 90 15.47 -15.91 -43.16
C ILE A 90 16.91 -16.03 -42.66
N LYS A 91 17.88 -15.76 -43.54
CA LYS A 91 19.32 -15.72 -43.18
C LYS A 91 19.74 -14.39 -42.54
N GLU A 92 19.10 -13.29 -42.92
CA GLU A 92 19.31 -11.96 -42.38
C GLU A 92 17.98 -11.21 -42.20
N ILE A 93 17.85 -10.42 -41.13
CA ILE A 93 16.65 -9.61 -40.88
C ILE A 93 16.98 -8.36 -40.05
N ALA A 94 16.28 -7.26 -40.30
CA ALA A 94 16.33 -6.10 -39.42
C ALA A 94 15.69 -6.43 -38.06
N ILE A 95 16.24 -5.89 -36.97
CA ILE A 95 15.73 -6.18 -35.62
C ILE A 95 14.28 -5.72 -35.45
N ASP A 96 13.91 -4.61 -36.07
CA ASP A 96 12.54 -4.07 -36.00
C ASP A 96 11.54 -4.96 -36.76
N ASP A 97 11.90 -5.41 -37.96
CA ASP A 97 11.07 -6.38 -38.71
C ASP A 97 10.91 -7.72 -37.97
N LEU A 98 11.97 -8.16 -37.27
CA LEU A 98 11.92 -9.38 -36.48
C LEU A 98 11.04 -9.21 -35.24
N LEU A 99 11.02 -8.02 -34.63
CA LEU A 99 10.13 -7.70 -33.51
C LEU A 99 8.67 -7.82 -33.97
N ASP A 100 8.32 -7.19 -35.10
CA ASP A 100 6.96 -7.19 -35.65
C ASP A 100 6.49 -8.61 -36.04
N LYS A 101 7.38 -9.41 -36.65
CA LYS A 101 7.07 -10.81 -36.99
C LYS A 101 6.94 -11.72 -35.77
N SER A 102 7.72 -11.48 -34.72
CA SER A 102 7.76 -12.37 -33.54
C SER A 102 6.49 -12.33 -32.69
N LYS A 103 5.75 -11.21 -32.73
CA LYS A 103 4.59 -10.93 -31.84
C LYS A 103 4.92 -11.14 -30.35
N LEU A 104 6.19 -11.08 -29.97
CA LEU A 104 6.63 -11.15 -28.58
C LEU A 104 6.49 -9.78 -27.92
N ASN A 105 6.31 -9.79 -26.60
CA ASN A 105 6.48 -8.56 -25.83
C ASN A 105 7.91 -8.04 -26.03
N LYS A 106 8.05 -6.71 -26.20
CA LYS A 106 9.32 -6.02 -26.45
C LYS A 106 10.44 -6.42 -25.47
N ASP A 107 10.11 -6.61 -24.19
CA ASP A 107 11.09 -6.99 -23.17
C ASP A 107 11.58 -8.44 -23.36
N ILE A 108 10.65 -9.37 -23.61
CA ILE A 108 10.95 -10.78 -23.87
C ILE A 108 11.75 -10.92 -25.17
N PHE A 109 11.42 -10.12 -26.17
CA PHE A 109 12.10 -10.08 -27.46
C PHE A 109 13.58 -9.73 -27.32
N PHE A 110 13.91 -8.62 -26.63
CA PHE A 110 15.31 -8.22 -26.44
C PHE A 110 16.10 -9.21 -25.56
N ILE A 111 15.44 -9.88 -24.61
CA ILE A 111 16.04 -10.99 -23.86
C ILE A 111 16.40 -12.14 -24.80
N GLY A 112 15.50 -12.51 -25.71
CA GLY A 112 15.72 -13.53 -26.74
C GLY A 112 16.92 -13.19 -27.63
N ILE A 113 16.98 -11.98 -28.18
CA ILE A 113 18.10 -11.50 -29.01
C ILE A 113 19.44 -11.57 -28.26
N LYS A 114 19.46 -11.16 -26.99
CA LYS A 114 20.66 -11.23 -26.16
C LYS A 114 21.14 -12.67 -25.98
N ASN A 115 20.24 -13.63 -25.76
CA ASN A 115 20.57 -15.03 -25.59
C ASN A 115 20.95 -15.72 -26.90
N LEU A 116 20.33 -15.36 -28.04
CA LEU A 116 20.74 -15.80 -29.38
C LEU A 116 22.22 -15.50 -29.65
N LYS A 117 22.65 -14.26 -29.36
CA LYS A 117 24.05 -13.85 -29.46
C LYS A 117 24.95 -14.59 -28.47
N LYS A 118 24.49 -14.77 -27.23
CA LYS A 118 25.24 -15.50 -26.19
C LYS A 118 25.47 -16.96 -26.58
N ASN A 119 24.51 -17.59 -27.26
CA ASN A 119 24.62 -18.95 -27.78
C ASN A 119 25.45 -19.03 -29.07
N ARG A 120 25.94 -17.90 -29.59
CA ARG A 120 26.67 -17.80 -30.87
C ARG A 120 25.89 -18.34 -32.06
N TRP A 121 24.56 -18.20 -32.03
CA TRP A 121 23.69 -18.56 -33.16
C TRP A 121 23.57 -17.41 -34.16
N THR A 122 23.69 -16.17 -33.67
CA THR A 122 23.52 -14.96 -34.49
C THR A 122 24.64 -13.95 -34.25
N SER A 123 24.98 -13.17 -35.27
CA SER A 123 25.79 -11.94 -35.18
C SER A 123 24.97 -10.71 -35.59
N GLN A 124 25.43 -9.51 -35.23
CA GLN A 124 24.76 -8.24 -35.53
C GLN A 124 25.71 -7.32 -36.30
N SER A 125 25.24 -6.70 -37.37
CA SER A 125 25.98 -5.68 -38.12
C SER A 125 25.19 -4.37 -38.18
N LYS A 126 25.93 -3.25 -38.15
CA LYS A 126 25.41 -1.88 -38.35
C LYS A 126 26.00 -1.22 -39.59
N ALA A 127 26.71 -1.96 -40.43
CA ALA A 127 27.48 -1.40 -41.55
C ALA A 127 26.59 -0.74 -42.63
N SER A 128 25.32 -1.16 -42.75
CA SER A 128 24.37 -0.66 -43.75
C SER A 128 23.42 0.44 -43.23
N GLY A 129 23.68 1.05 -42.07
CA GLY A 129 22.78 2.03 -41.44
C GLY A 129 21.58 1.41 -40.70
N GLU A 130 21.11 0.25 -41.15
CA GLU A 130 20.10 -0.56 -40.48
C GLU A 130 20.73 -1.62 -39.56
N ASN A 131 20.05 -1.90 -38.44
CA ASN A 131 20.54 -2.82 -37.42
C ASN A 131 20.10 -4.26 -37.70
N LYS A 132 20.93 -5.03 -38.41
CA LYS A 132 20.59 -6.38 -38.92
C LYS A 132 21.17 -7.51 -38.07
N LEU A 133 20.42 -8.61 -37.98
CA LEU A 133 20.79 -9.87 -37.31
C LEU A 133 21.02 -10.98 -38.35
N PHE A 134 22.13 -11.70 -38.26
CA PHE A 134 22.57 -12.74 -39.20
C PHE A 134 22.76 -14.06 -38.48
N LEU A 135 22.32 -15.17 -39.06
CA LEU A 135 22.67 -16.51 -38.58
C LEU A 135 24.13 -16.83 -38.94
N ILE A 136 24.90 -17.36 -37.98
CA ILE A 136 26.35 -17.63 -38.14
C ILE A 136 26.73 -19.12 -38.06
N VAL A 137 25.75 -20.00 -37.86
CA VAL A 137 25.93 -21.45 -37.80
C VAL A 137 24.84 -22.12 -38.62
N GLU A 138 25.13 -23.33 -39.13
CA GLU A 138 24.19 -24.14 -39.92
C GLU A 138 23.40 -25.12 -39.04
N GLU A 139 23.94 -25.49 -37.88
CA GLU A 139 23.30 -26.40 -36.91
C GLU A 139 23.00 -25.71 -35.57
N PHE A 140 21.80 -25.96 -35.04
CA PHE A 140 21.31 -25.33 -33.81
C PHE A 140 20.89 -26.37 -32.74
N PRO A 141 21.85 -27.09 -32.13
CA PRO A 141 21.54 -28.11 -31.14
C PRO A 141 20.81 -27.52 -29.92
N LYS A 142 20.03 -28.36 -29.21
CA LYS A 142 19.41 -27.99 -27.93
C LYS A 142 20.49 -27.62 -26.91
N THR A 143 20.36 -26.43 -26.32
CA THR A 143 21.27 -25.95 -25.29
C THR A 143 21.16 -26.80 -24.02
N LYS A 144 22.20 -26.79 -23.19
CA LYS A 144 22.16 -27.46 -21.87
C LYS A 144 20.99 -26.94 -21.00
N LEU A 145 20.64 -25.66 -21.15
CA LEU A 145 19.52 -25.04 -20.44
C LEU A 145 18.16 -25.58 -20.90
N GLU A 146 17.97 -25.80 -22.20
CA GLU A 146 16.75 -26.42 -22.75
C GLU A 146 16.61 -27.86 -22.28
N LYS A 147 17.69 -28.64 -22.33
CA LYS A 147 17.70 -30.03 -21.82
C LYS A 147 17.40 -30.11 -20.32
N PHE A 148 17.82 -29.11 -19.54
CA PHE A 148 17.50 -29.03 -18.11
C PHE A 148 16.03 -28.62 -17.87
N LEU A 149 15.50 -27.72 -18.71
CA LEU A 149 14.10 -27.30 -18.65
C LEU A 149 13.15 -28.50 -18.91
N GLU A 150 13.49 -29.37 -19.86
CA GLU A 150 12.73 -30.59 -20.19
C GLU A 150 12.57 -31.57 -19.01
N ARG A 151 13.51 -31.58 -18.05
CA ARG A 151 13.38 -32.41 -16.83
C ARG A 151 12.15 -32.07 -15.99
N PHE A 152 11.60 -30.85 -16.14
CA PHE A 152 10.37 -30.45 -15.47
C PHE A 152 9.09 -31.01 -16.15
N GLU A 153 9.19 -31.64 -17.33
CA GLU A 153 8.08 -32.42 -17.92
C GLU A 153 7.88 -33.75 -17.19
N GLU A 154 8.98 -34.42 -16.85
CA GLU A 154 8.98 -35.72 -16.16
C GLU A 154 8.69 -35.57 -14.66
N SER A 155 9.12 -34.46 -14.04
CA SER A 155 8.91 -34.19 -12.62
C SER A 155 8.59 -32.72 -12.38
N SER A 156 7.36 -32.43 -11.94
CA SER A 156 6.90 -31.06 -11.69
C SER A 156 7.68 -30.32 -10.60
N GLU A 157 8.35 -31.06 -9.71
CA GLU A 157 9.22 -30.54 -8.67
C GLU A 157 10.54 -31.32 -8.65
N ILE A 158 11.65 -30.60 -8.60
CA ILE A 158 12.99 -31.19 -8.50
C ILE A 158 13.59 -30.84 -7.14
N ASP A 159 14.15 -31.83 -6.47
CA ASP A 159 14.90 -31.62 -5.23
C ASP A 159 16.25 -30.97 -5.54
N ASN A 160 16.43 -29.74 -5.08
CA ASN A 160 17.61 -28.92 -5.29
C ASN A 160 18.87 -29.54 -4.65
N SER A 161 18.71 -30.35 -3.59
CA SER A 161 19.84 -31.02 -2.92
C SER A 161 20.43 -32.17 -3.73
N LYS A 162 19.67 -32.72 -4.68
CA LYS A 162 20.09 -33.84 -5.55
C LYS A 162 20.66 -33.39 -6.89
N LEU A 163 20.75 -32.09 -7.12
CA LEU A 163 21.29 -31.53 -8.36
C LEU A 163 22.81 -31.62 -8.42
N SER A 164 23.34 -31.97 -9.58
CA SER A 164 24.78 -31.91 -9.85
C SER A 164 25.29 -30.46 -9.82
N LYS A 165 26.60 -30.25 -9.67
CA LYS A 165 27.22 -28.90 -9.71
C LYS A 165 26.91 -28.13 -10.99
N GLU A 166 26.70 -28.83 -12.11
CA GLU A 166 26.35 -28.21 -13.38
C GLU A 166 24.86 -27.85 -13.45
N ASP A 167 24.00 -28.71 -12.93
CA ASP A 167 22.55 -28.44 -12.85
C ASP A 167 22.22 -27.28 -11.90
N LEU A 168 22.98 -27.10 -10.82
CA LEU A 168 22.84 -25.92 -9.94
C LEU A 168 23.13 -24.61 -10.67
N LYS A 169 24.11 -24.60 -11.58
CA LYS A 169 24.38 -23.41 -12.41
C LYS A 169 23.23 -23.13 -13.37
N LEU A 170 22.61 -24.18 -13.93
CA LEU A 170 21.45 -24.07 -14.82
C LEU A 170 20.21 -23.60 -14.07
N SER A 171 19.96 -24.11 -12.86
CA SER A 171 18.87 -23.66 -12.01
C SER A 171 19.03 -22.19 -11.59
N ASP A 172 20.25 -21.74 -11.29
CA ASP A 172 20.54 -20.34 -11.02
C ASP A 172 20.30 -19.42 -12.23
N ILE A 173 20.58 -19.90 -13.44
CA ILE A 173 20.27 -19.16 -14.67
C ILE A 173 18.75 -18.99 -14.83
N LEU A 174 17.97 -20.07 -14.63
CA LEU A 174 16.50 -19.99 -14.68
C LEU A 174 15.93 -19.11 -13.57
N ASN A 175 16.52 -19.15 -12.38
CA ASN A 175 16.14 -18.30 -11.25
C ASN A 175 16.42 -16.81 -11.53
N LYS A 176 17.58 -16.48 -12.11
CA LYS A 176 17.91 -15.11 -12.54
C LYS A 176 16.96 -14.61 -13.64
N ARG A 177 16.46 -15.51 -14.48
CA ARG A 177 15.41 -15.24 -15.47
C ARG A 177 14.00 -15.18 -14.86
N LYS A 178 13.86 -15.34 -13.54
CA LYS A 178 12.58 -15.38 -12.81
C LYS A 178 11.62 -16.45 -13.34
N LEU A 179 12.13 -17.63 -13.72
CA LEU A 179 11.32 -18.74 -14.25
C LEU A 179 11.05 -19.84 -13.22
N LEU A 180 11.67 -19.76 -12.05
CA LEU A 180 11.55 -20.76 -10.98
C LEU A 180 10.87 -20.19 -9.75
N ASN A 181 10.07 -21.05 -9.10
CA ASN A 181 9.64 -20.90 -7.72
C ASN A 181 10.49 -21.83 -6.85
N LYS A 182 11.05 -21.29 -5.76
CA LYS A 182 11.77 -22.06 -4.75
C LYS A 182 10.88 -22.26 -3.53
N SER A 183 10.72 -23.50 -3.08
CA SER A 183 10.00 -23.82 -1.84
C SER A 183 10.91 -24.62 -0.93
N CYS A 184 11.12 -24.14 0.30
CA CYS A 184 11.74 -24.92 1.36
C CYS A 184 10.62 -25.50 2.22
N ASN A 185 10.54 -26.84 2.24
CA ASN A 185 9.59 -27.55 3.10
C ASN A 185 10.38 -28.29 4.18
N THR A 186 10.07 -28.03 5.44
CA THR A 186 10.60 -28.79 6.57
C THR A 186 9.82 -30.10 6.70
N GLN A 187 10.49 -31.23 6.51
CA GLN A 187 9.95 -32.53 6.86
C GLN A 187 10.38 -32.91 8.27
N ARG A 188 9.48 -33.57 9.01
CA ARG A 188 9.72 -34.04 10.37
C ARG A 188 9.60 -35.55 10.42
N SER A 189 10.69 -36.23 10.78
CA SER A 189 10.72 -37.67 11.01
C SER A 189 10.54 -37.94 12.51
N LEU A 190 9.53 -38.72 12.87
CA LEU A 190 9.21 -39.03 14.26
C LEU A 190 9.95 -40.28 14.73
N TYR A 191 10.51 -40.23 15.94
CA TYR A 191 11.19 -41.37 16.57
C TYR A 191 10.73 -41.58 18.02
N LEU A 192 10.86 -42.82 18.49
CA LEU A 192 10.67 -43.18 19.90
C LEU A 192 12.02 -43.45 20.57
N THR A 193 12.17 -42.95 21.80
CA THR A 193 13.31 -43.29 22.67
C THR A 193 13.20 -44.74 23.15
N GLU A 194 14.29 -45.33 23.66
CA GLU A 194 14.22 -46.69 24.23
C GLU A 194 13.16 -46.83 25.32
N LYS A 195 12.99 -45.78 26.12
CA LYS A 195 11.94 -45.69 27.15
C LYS A 195 10.54 -45.68 26.54
N GLY A 196 10.33 -44.93 25.46
CA GLY A 196 9.07 -44.92 24.72
C GLY A 196 8.73 -46.23 24.03
N ARG A 197 9.73 -47.02 23.64
CA ARG A 197 9.51 -48.36 23.05
C ARG A 197 9.14 -49.42 24.08
N LYS A 198 9.71 -49.34 25.29
CA LYS A 198 9.55 -50.36 26.35
C LYS A 198 8.39 -50.10 27.31
N ILE A 199 7.85 -48.88 27.36
CA ILE A 199 6.77 -48.54 28.29
C ILE A 199 5.46 -49.26 27.91
N SER A 200 4.85 -49.94 28.87
CA SER A 200 3.51 -50.49 28.70
C SER A 200 2.47 -49.39 28.86
N THR A 201 1.56 -49.25 27.91
CA THR A 201 0.50 -48.22 27.96
C THR A 201 -0.45 -48.40 29.15
N SER A 202 -0.51 -49.60 29.73
CA SER A 202 -1.23 -49.90 30.98
C SER A 202 -0.66 -49.20 32.22
N GLN A 203 0.60 -48.74 32.19
CA GLN A 203 1.25 -48.02 33.29
C GLN A 203 1.10 -46.50 33.19
N ILE A 204 0.49 -46.00 32.11
CA ILE A 204 0.30 -44.57 31.85
C ILE A 204 -1.07 -44.15 32.38
N LYS A 205 -1.09 -43.25 33.36
CA LYS A 205 -2.37 -42.69 33.84
C LYS A 205 -2.94 -41.75 32.78
N ILE A 206 -4.23 -41.88 32.48
CA ILE A 206 -4.93 -40.97 31.58
C ILE A 206 -4.98 -39.59 32.25
N LEU A 207 -4.53 -38.56 31.52
CA LEU A 207 -4.65 -37.17 31.94
C LEU A 207 -5.98 -36.60 31.45
N ASP A 208 -6.96 -36.51 32.34
CA ASP A 208 -8.23 -35.81 32.11
C ASP A 208 -8.03 -34.31 32.38
N GLN A 209 -7.48 -33.62 31.38
CA GLN A 209 -7.21 -32.19 31.43
C GLN A 209 -8.36 -31.39 30.81
N VAL A 210 -8.84 -30.36 31.51
CA VAL A 210 -9.86 -29.42 31.01
C VAL A 210 -9.28 -28.02 30.84
N SER A 211 -9.66 -27.35 29.75
CA SER A 211 -9.19 -25.99 29.41
C SER A 211 -10.10 -24.88 29.93
N LYS A 212 -11.38 -25.17 30.15
CA LYS A 212 -12.39 -24.23 30.62
C LYS A 212 -13.27 -24.95 31.63
N ILE A 213 -13.50 -24.29 32.76
CA ILE A 213 -14.46 -24.74 33.77
C ILE A 213 -15.86 -24.37 33.29
N THR A 214 -16.80 -25.32 33.32
CA THR A 214 -18.22 -25.08 33.00
C THR A 214 -19.07 -24.95 34.26
N SER A 215 -20.30 -24.43 34.13
CA SER A 215 -21.23 -24.30 35.25
C SER A 215 -21.61 -25.66 35.87
N GLU A 216 -21.72 -26.73 35.07
CA GLU A 216 -22.02 -28.07 35.60
C GLU A 216 -20.85 -28.63 36.42
N MET A 217 -19.61 -28.36 35.99
CA MET A 217 -18.42 -28.78 36.72
C MET A 217 -18.34 -28.09 38.08
N LEU A 218 -18.64 -26.78 38.14
CA LEU A 218 -18.71 -26.01 39.39
C LEU A 218 -19.78 -26.57 40.33
N SER A 219 -20.98 -26.86 39.79
CA SER A 219 -22.13 -27.34 40.57
C SER A 219 -21.91 -28.75 41.13
N SER A 220 -21.26 -29.64 40.37
CA SER A 220 -20.97 -31.02 40.78
C SER A 220 -19.70 -31.16 41.63
N GLY A 221 -18.85 -30.13 41.72
CA GLY A 221 -17.56 -30.18 42.40
C GLY A 221 -16.48 -31.02 41.68
N ASN A 222 -16.80 -31.60 40.52
CA ASN A 222 -15.90 -32.49 39.77
C ASN A 222 -14.62 -31.78 39.28
N TRP A 223 -14.64 -30.45 39.13
CA TRP A 223 -13.48 -29.66 38.72
C TRP A 223 -12.26 -29.81 39.64
N LYS A 224 -12.46 -30.18 40.92
CA LYS A 224 -11.37 -30.40 41.89
C LYS A 224 -10.50 -31.62 41.58
N ASN A 225 -11.06 -32.60 40.85
CA ASN A 225 -10.38 -33.85 40.50
C ASN A 225 -9.78 -33.82 39.09
N LEU A 226 -10.00 -32.74 38.34
CA LEU A 226 -9.51 -32.56 36.97
C LEU A 226 -8.21 -31.74 36.95
N ASP A 227 -7.34 -32.03 35.98
CA ASP A 227 -6.15 -31.20 35.75
C ASP A 227 -6.56 -29.97 34.93
N LEU A 228 -6.34 -28.77 35.49
CA LEU A 228 -6.65 -27.52 34.78
C LEU A 228 -5.46 -27.12 33.92
N LYS A 229 -5.68 -26.97 32.61
CA LYS A 229 -4.63 -26.46 31.72
C LYS A 229 -4.24 -25.04 32.15
N PRO A 230 -2.95 -24.77 32.43
CA PRO A 230 -2.50 -23.42 32.78
C PRO A 230 -2.81 -22.42 31.66
N PHE A 231 -3.31 -21.24 32.03
CA PHE A 231 -3.54 -20.16 31.08
C PHE A 231 -2.21 -19.48 30.74
N ASP A 232 -1.89 -19.43 29.45
CA ASP A 232 -0.65 -18.82 28.96
C ASP A 232 -0.84 -17.31 28.79
N VAL A 233 -0.38 -16.55 29.79
CA VAL A 233 -0.46 -15.08 29.83
C VAL A 233 0.41 -14.38 28.78
N SER A 234 1.34 -15.11 28.13
CA SER A 234 2.19 -14.54 27.08
C SER A 234 1.48 -14.43 25.73
N LYS A 235 0.39 -15.19 25.54
CA LYS A 235 -0.35 -15.19 24.29
C LYS A 235 -1.23 -13.96 24.19
N ARG A 236 -1.31 -13.42 22.97
CA ARG A 236 -2.25 -12.35 22.67
C ARG A 236 -3.67 -12.87 22.90
N GLY A 237 -4.45 -12.07 23.62
CA GLY A 237 -5.87 -12.29 23.79
C GLY A 237 -6.63 -12.17 22.47
N PRO A 238 -7.92 -12.53 22.47
CA PRO A 238 -8.77 -12.34 21.30
C PRO A 238 -8.80 -10.86 20.90
N VAL A 239 -8.71 -10.60 19.60
CA VAL A 239 -8.81 -9.24 19.07
C VAL A 239 -10.27 -8.79 19.19
N LEU A 240 -10.50 -7.74 19.97
CA LEU A 240 -11.81 -7.10 20.05
C LEU A 240 -12.03 -6.29 18.77
N GLN A 241 -13.13 -6.56 18.07
CA GLN A 241 -13.55 -5.78 16.91
C GLN A 241 -14.40 -4.59 17.39
N ALA A 242 -13.73 -3.49 17.71
CA ALA A 242 -14.38 -2.21 18.02
C ALA A 242 -14.48 -1.32 16.78
N GLY A 243 -15.50 -0.44 16.74
CA GLY A 243 -15.59 0.62 15.75
C GLY A 243 -14.38 1.55 15.84
N LYS A 244 -13.87 1.98 14.68
CA LYS A 244 -12.71 2.88 14.58
C LYS A 244 -13.09 4.14 13.84
N ILE A 245 -12.65 5.29 14.33
CA ILE A 245 -12.77 6.56 13.62
C ILE A 245 -11.64 6.66 12.59
N HIS A 246 -11.95 7.21 11.41
CA HIS A 246 -10.94 7.43 10.37
C HIS A 246 -9.85 8.38 10.90
N PRO A 247 -8.55 8.08 10.72
CA PRO A 247 -7.46 8.90 11.26
C PRO A 247 -7.52 10.39 10.89
N LEU A 248 -7.90 10.70 9.64
CA LEU A 248 -8.11 12.08 9.20
C LEU A 248 -9.21 12.80 10.01
N ILE A 249 -10.30 12.10 10.35
CA ILE A 249 -11.38 12.67 11.16
C ILE A 249 -10.91 12.94 12.58
N ASN A 250 -10.07 12.07 13.15
CA ASN A 250 -9.45 12.34 14.45
C ASN A 250 -8.60 13.62 14.40
N LEU A 251 -7.76 13.78 13.36
CA LEU A 251 -6.95 14.99 13.19
C LEU A 251 -7.81 16.25 12.98
N ILE A 252 -8.87 16.16 12.17
CA ILE A 252 -9.82 17.26 11.98
C ILE A 252 -10.47 17.65 13.31
N ASN A 253 -10.86 16.68 14.13
CA ASN A 253 -11.44 16.94 15.44
C ASN A 253 -10.42 17.60 16.38
N GLU A 254 -9.17 17.14 16.39
CA GLU A 254 -8.09 17.75 17.18
C GLU A 254 -7.85 19.21 16.78
N VAL A 255 -7.73 19.49 15.48
CA VAL A 255 -7.58 20.87 14.97
C VAL A 255 -8.80 21.73 15.31
N ARG A 256 -10.01 21.18 15.21
CA ARG A 256 -11.25 21.86 15.60
C ARG A 256 -11.22 22.27 17.07
N GLU A 257 -10.87 21.35 17.96
CA GLU A 257 -10.76 21.63 19.40
C GLU A 257 -9.74 22.73 19.70
N ILE A 258 -8.62 22.76 18.95
CA ILE A 258 -7.60 23.81 19.10
C ILE A 258 -8.20 25.19 18.78
N PHE A 259 -8.87 25.34 17.62
CA PHE A 259 -9.52 26.61 17.26
C PHE A 259 -10.59 27.04 18.25
N LEU A 260 -11.46 26.10 18.69
CA LEU A 260 -12.47 26.37 19.70
C LEU A 260 -11.84 26.83 21.02
N SER A 261 -10.75 26.19 21.45
CA SER A 261 -10.02 26.59 22.66
C SER A 261 -9.34 27.96 22.56
N MET A 262 -9.10 28.46 21.34
CA MET A 262 -8.56 29.79 21.06
C MET A 262 -9.66 30.86 20.88
N GLY A 263 -10.93 30.47 21.06
CA GLY A 263 -12.09 31.34 20.96
C GLY A 263 -12.57 31.61 19.54
N PHE A 264 -12.23 30.75 18.57
CA PHE A 264 -12.76 30.83 17.22
C PHE A 264 -14.11 30.12 17.10
N THR A 265 -14.96 30.60 16.21
CA THR A 265 -16.26 29.97 15.87
C THR A 265 -16.19 29.27 14.52
N GLU A 266 -16.69 28.03 14.42
CA GLU A 266 -16.69 27.28 13.16
C GLU A 266 -17.71 27.88 12.18
N ILE A 267 -17.28 28.13 10.94
CA ILE A 267 -18.13 28.56 9.83
C ILE A 267 -18.14 27.49 8.74
N ARG A 268 -19.20 27.49 7.92
CA ARG A 268 -19.37 26.58 6.79
C ARG A 268 -19.85 27.30 5.56
N GLY A 269 -19.45 26.79 4.40
CA GLY A 269 -19.83 27.31 3.10
C GLY A 269 -20.15 26.19 2.12
N PRO A 270 -20.71 26.52 0.95
CA PRO A 270 -21.03 25.54 -0.07
C PRO A 270 -19.77 24.97 -0.71
N ILE A 271 -19.83 23.73 -1.22
CA ILE A 271 -18.78 23.13 -2.04
C ILE A 271 -18.73 23.76 -3.44
N ILE A 272 -19.91 24.02 -3.99
CA ILE A 272 -20.10 24.67 -5.27
C ILE A 272 -20.12 26.18 -5.03
N GLU A 273 -19.23 26.90 -5.68
CA GLU A 273 -19.01 28.31 -5.43
C GLU A 273 -19.08 29.11 -6.74
N SER A 274 -19.44 30.39 -6.66
CA SER A 274 -19.30 31.29 -7.80
C SER A 274 -17.84 31.73 -7.93
N ALA A 275 -17.34 31.86 -9.16
CA ALA A 275 -16.01 32.43 -9.42
C ALA A 275 -15.85 33.81 -8.74
N PHE A 276 -16.94 34.56 -8.59
CA PHE A 276 -17.00 35.76 -7.76
C PHE A 276 -16.49 35.56 -6.33
N TYR A 277 -17.03 34.62 -5.56
CA TYR A 277 -16.63 34.43 -4.15
C TYR A 277 -15.32 33.65 -4.04
N ASN A 278 -15.07 32.75 -4.97
CA ASN A 278 -13.87 31.94 -4.98
C ASN A 278 -12.62 32.73 -5.41
N PHE A 279 -12.77 33.83 -6.18
CA PHE A 279 -11.63 34.58 -6.68
C PHE A 279 -11.83 36.10 -6.64
N ASP A 280 -12.89 36.65 -7.25
CA ASP A 280 -13.02 38.11 -7.43
C ASP A 280 -13.16 38.87 -6.09
N ALA A 281 -13.92 38.33 -5.15
CA ALA A 281 -14.12 38.89 -3.82
C ALA A 281 -12.83 38.89 -2.98
N LEU A 282 -11.85 38.07 -3.36
CA LEU A 282 -10.50 38.05 -2.80
C LEU A 282 -9.57 39.01 -3.52
N TYR A 283 -10.06 39.89 -4.39
CA TYR A 283 -9.20 40.79 -5.15
C TYR A 283 -8.16 40.09 -6.07
N GLN A 284 -8.30 38.79 -6.31
CA GLN A 284 -7.45 38.06 -7.26
C GLN A 284 -7.88 38.42 -8.69
N PRO A 285 -6.98 38.80 -9.62
CA PRO A 285 -7.37 39.28 -10.94
C PRO A 285 -7.94 38.14 -11.83
N GLN A 286 -8.72 38.50 -12.85
CA GLN A 286 -9.45 37.54 -13.71
C GLN A 286 -8.57 36.74 -14.67
N ASP A 287 -7.38 37.25 -14.99
CA ASP A 287 -6.34 36.60 -15.81
C ASP A 287 -5.36 35.76 -14.97
N HIS A 288 -5.61 35.61 -13.67
CA HIS A 288 -4.72 34.86 -12.80
C HIS A 288 -4.65 33.36 -13.18
N PRO A 289 -3.45 32.74 -13.29
CA PRO A 289 -3.29 31.35 -13.73
C PRO A 289 -4.13 30.32 -12.96
N ALA A 290 -4.25 30.47 -11.64
CA ALA A 290 -5.10 29.59 -10.82
C ALA A 290 -6.59 29.52 -11.25
N ARG A 291 -7.09 30.45 -12.07
CA ARG A 291 -8.44 30.43 -12.63
C ARG A 291 -8.54 29.60 -13.91
N GLU A 292 -7.44 29.14 -14.48
CA GLU A 292 -7.43 28.34 -15.69
C GLU A 292 -8.10 26.98 -15.46
N MET A 293 -8.64 26.39 -16.53
CA MET A 293 -9.27 25.06 -16.46
C MET A 293 -8.29 23.97 -16.04
N GLN A 294 -6.99 24.21 -16.19
CA GLN A 294 -5.93 23.29 -15.76
C GLN A 294 -5.78 23.25 -14.24
N ASP A 295 -6.21 24.28 -13.52
CA ASP A 295 -6.03 24.38 -12.06
C ASP A 295 -7.37 24.31 -11.30
N THR A 296 -8.48 24.72 -11.95
CA THR A 296 -9.80 24.81 -11.31
C THR A 296 -10.85 23.94 -12.03
N PHE A 297 -11.64 23.22 -11.23
CA PHE A 297 -12.81 22.50 -11.74
C PHE A 297 -14.01 23.44 -11.94
N TYR A 298 -14.25 23.83 -13.19
CA TYR A 298 -15.47 24.51 -13.59
C TYR A 298 -16.62 23.52 -13.79
N LEU A 299 -17.83 23.92 -13.40
CA LEU A 299 -19.02 23.09 -13.55
C LEU A 299 -19.73 23.36 -14.87
N ASN A 300 -20.14 22.28 -15.53
CA ASN A 300 -21.04 22.35 -16.68
C ASN A 300 -22.51 22.47 -16.25
N ASN A 301 -22.88 21.97 -15.06
CA ASN A 301 -24.22 22.05 -14.52
C ASN A 301 -24.21 22.12 -12.97
N PRO A 302 -24.64 23.22 -12.34
CA PRO A 302 -25.01 24.49 -12.97
C PRO A 302 -23.77 25.20 -13.55
N LYS A 303 -23.89 25.77 -14.75
CA LYS A 303 -22.80 26.55 -15.39
C LYS A 303 -22.69 27.96 -14.81
N VAL A 304 -23.84 28.56 -14.47
CA VAL A 304 -23.98 29.94 -14.03
C VAL A 304 -24.44 29.96 -12.57
N ALA A 305 -23.66 30.59 -11.72
CA ALA A 305 -23.96 30.79 -10.31
C ALA A 305 -24.69 32.13 -10.11
N LYS A 306 -25.49 32.20 -9.04
CA LYS A 306 -26.14 33.45 -8.62
C LYS A 306 -25.12 34.32 -7.88
N LEU A 307 -24.89 35.52 -8.40
CA LEU A 307 -24.07 36.53 -7.75
C LEU A 307 -24.79 37.14 -6.52
N PRO A 308 -24.02 37.74 -5.58
CA PRO A 308 -24.61 38.49 -4.47
C PRO A 308 -25.30 39.78 -4.93
N GLU A 309 -25.66 40.61 -3.96
CA GLU A 309 -26.30 41.90 -4.17
C GLU A 309 -25.50 42.79 -5.13
N LYS A 310 -26.23 43.56 -5.96
CA LYS A 310 -25.65 44.34 -7.06
C LYS A 310 -24.64 45.38 -6.59
N ASP A 311 -24.89 46.02 -5.46
CA ASP A 311 -23.99 46.98 -4.84
C ASP A 311 -22.62 46.36 -4.51
N ARG A 312 -22.60 45.14 -3.97
CA ARG A 312 -21.34 44.41 -3.69
C ARG A 312 -20.61 44.04 -4.98
N VAL A 313 -21.33 43.55 -5.99
CA VAL A 313 -20.71 43.21 -7.28
C VAL A 313 -20.09 44.44 -7.92
N LEU A 314 -20.80 45.58 -7.91
CA LEU A 314 -20.30 46.86 -8.43
C LEU A 314 -19.11 47.39 -7.62
N ALA A 315 -19.09 47.20 -6.30
CA ALA A 315 -17.96 47.58 -5.47
C ALA A 315 -16.71 46.77 -5.83
N VAL A 316 -16.83 45.45 -5.96
CA VAL A 316 -15.74 44.57 -6.40
C VAL A 316 -15.27 44.96 -7.80
N GLN A 317 -16.19 45.15 -8.75
CA GLN A 317 -15.87 45.61 -10.11
C GLN A 317 -15.01 46.89 -10.08
N LYS A 318 -15.49 47.95 -9.40
CA LYS A 318 -14.75 49.22 -9.30
C LYS A 318 -13.39 49.03 -8.65
N THR A 319 -13.32 48.25 -7.56
CA THR A 319 -12.06 47.98 -6.88
C THR A 319 -11.05 47.27 -7.80
N HIS A 320 -11.50 46.30 -8.61
CA HIS A 320 -10.65 45.64 -9.60
C HIS A 320 -10.20 46.57 -10.72
N GLU A 321 -11.10 47.39 -11.28
CA GLU A 321 -10.79 48.22 -12.44
C GLU A 321 -9.90 49.42 -12.07
N ASN A 322 -10.23 50.14 -11.00
CA ASN A 322 -9.63 51.42 -10.65
C ASN A 322 -9.36 51.64 -9.14
N GLY A 323 -9.47 50.58 -8.34
CA GLY A 323 -9.23 50.64 -6.90
C GLY A 323 -10.42 51.09 -6.05
N GLY A 324 -11.48 51.63 -6.67
CA GLY A 324 -12.72 51.99 -5.97
C GLY A 324 -12.47 53.01 -4.84
N ILE A 325 -12.82 52.64 -3.60
CA ILE A 325 -12.65 53.51 -2.41
C ILE A 325 -11.46 53.13 -1.53
N SER A 326 -10.65 52.14 -1.92
CA SER A 326 -9.61 51.56 -1.05
C SER A 326 -8.30 52.35 -1.04
N GLY A 327 -8.11 53.30 -1.96
CA GLY A 327 -6.82 53.96 -2.20
C GLY A 327 -5.84 53.13 -3.06
N SER A 328 -6.25 51.94 -3.50
CA SER A 328 -5.54 51.17 -4.53
C SER A 328 -5.65 51.84 -5.91
N LEU A 329 -4.76 51.49 -6.84
CA LEU A 329 -4.88 51.86 -8.25
C LEU A 329 -5.77 50.89 -9.05
N GLY A 330 -6.20 49.79 -8.43
CA GLY A 330 -6.83 48.67 -9.13
C GLY A 330 -5.80 47.82 -9.86
N TRP A 331 -6.30 46.91 -10.70
CA TRP A 331 -5.50 46.08 -11.60
C TRP A 331 -5.40 46.67 -13.02
N GLY A 332 -6.23 47.66 -13.36
CA GLY A 332 -6.17 48.35 -14.65
C GLY A 332 -6.68 47.55 -15.85
N TYR A 333 -7.56 46.57 -15.63
CA TYR A 333 -8.29 45.84 -16.69
C TYR A 333 -9.80 46.07 -16.59
N GLU A 334 -10.56 45.70 -17.63
CA GLU A 334 -12.02 45.74 -17.62
C GLU A 334 -12.58 44.44 -17.00
N TRP A 335 -13.34 44.55 -15.92
CA TRP A 335 -13.81 43.39 -15.17
C TRP A 335 -15.04 42.75 -15.82
N ASP A 336 -14.96 41.47 -16.15
CA ASP A 336 -16.05 40.73 -16.80
C ASP A 336 -16.97 40.04 -15.80
N ILE A 337 -18.24 40.46 -15.79
CA ILE A 337 -19.28 39.88 -14.93
C ILE A 337 -19.61 38.43 -15.29
N ASP A 338 -19.48 38.02 -16.55
CA ASP A 338 -19.84 36.67 -16.96
C ASP A 338 -18.78 35.66 -16.52
N THR A 339 -17.51 36.07 -16.45
CA THR A 339 -16.46 35.30 -15.79
C THR A 339 -16.74 35.11 -14.30
N ALA A 340 -17.21 36.14 -13.59
CA ALA A 340 -17.56 36.05 -12.17
C ALA A 340 -18.76 35.12 -11.88
N LYS A 341 -19.68 35.00 -12.85
CA LYS A 341 -20.84 34.10 -12.78
C LYS A 341 -20.50 32.62 -13.01
N LYS A 342 -19.31 32.29 -13.52
CA LYS A 342 -18.92 30.89 -13.75
C LYS A 342 -18.98 30.12 -12.43
N THR A 343 -19.44 28.88 -12.49
CA THR A 343 -19.54 28.02 -11.31
C THR A 343 -18.31 27.13 -11.20
N VAL A 344 -17.75 27.02 -10.00
CA VAL A 344 -16.56 26.22 -9.71
C VAL A 344 -16.79 25.31 -8.51
N LEU A 345 -16.04 24.22 -8.40
CA LEU A 345 -15.78 23.61 -7.10
C LEU A 345 -14.80 24.50 -6.35
N ARG A 346 -15.09 24.82 -5.08
CA ARG A 346 -14.23 25.72 -4.30
C ARG A 346 -12.79 25.21 -4.25
N THR A 347 -11.84 26.09 -4.54
CA THR A 347 -10.41 25.75 -4.62
C THR A 347 -9.69 25.93 -3.29
N HIS A 348 -10.27 26.71 -2.39
CA HIS A 348 -9.80 26.98 -1.02
C HIS A 348 -10.96 27.38 -0.12
N THR A 349 -10.81 27.21 1.19
CA THR A 349 -11.84 27.59 2.18
C THR A 349 -12.04 29.09 2.32
N THR A 350 -11.13 29.91 1.77
CA THR A 350 -11.17 31.38 1.83
C THR A 350 -12.42 31.97 1.18
N ALA A 351 -13.02 31.26 0.22
CA ALA A 351 -14.31 31.66 -0.35
C ALA A 351 -15.43 31.66 0.71
N THR A 352 -15.40 30.68 1.63
CA THR A 352 -16.32 30.61 2.77
C THR A 352 -16.07 31.76 3.74
N THR A 353 -14.80 32.09 3.97
CA THR A 353 -14.41 33.24 4.79
C THR A 353 -14.93 34.55 4.21
N MET A 354 -14.83 34.76 2.90
CA MET A 354 -15.38 35.94 2.22
C MET A 354 -16.90 36.04 2.32
N ARG A 355 -17.62 34.91 2.23
CA ARG A 355 -19.07 34.88 2.48
C ARG A 355 -19.39 35.30 3.91
N ARG A 356 -18.64 34.80 4.89
CA ARG A 356 -18.82 35.16 6.30
C ARG A 356 -18.54 36.65 6.55
N LEU A 357 -17.47 37.19 5.94
CA LEU A 357 -17.13 38.62 6.00
C LEU A 357 -18.21 39.48 5.35
N ALA A 358 -18.69 39.09 4.18
CA ALA A 358 -19.77 39.78 3.49
C ALA A 358 -21.04 39.84 4.35
N GLN A 359 -21.35 38.76 5.08
CA GLN A 359 -22.45 38.72 6.04
C GLN A 359 -22.16 39.58 7.28
N PHE A 360 -20.96 39.49 7.86
CA PHE A 360 -20.53 40.26 9.03
C PHE A 360 -20.80 41.76 8.84
N TYR A 361 -20.35 42.32 7.71
CA TYR A 361 -20.56 43.73 7.39
C TYR A 361 -22.02 44.06 7.11
N ARG A 362 -22.79 43.13 6.55
CA ARG A 362 -24.21 43.35 6.26
C ARG A 362 -25.05 43.39 7.53
N ASP A 363 -24.71 42.55 8.49
CA ASP A 363 -25.41 42.38 9.75
C ASP A 363 -24.96 43.43 10.79
N ASN A 364 -24.00 44.30 10.44
CA ASN A 364 -23.38 45.30 11.33
C ASN A 364 -22.88 44.67 12.65
N GLU A 365 -22.30 43.48 12.54
CA GLU A 365 -21.72 42.79 13.68
C GLU A 365 -20.54 43.58 14.25
N LYS A 366 -20.31 43.43 15.56
CA LYS A 366 -19.23 44.13 16.27
C LYS A 366 -17.98 43.26 16.31
N VAL A 367 -16.82 43.90 16.13
CA VAL A 367 -15.52 43.30 16.40
C VAL A 367 -15.27 43.14 17.92
N PRO A 368 -14.39 42.20 18.36
CA PRO A 368 -13.63 41.26 17.54
C PRO A 368 -14.44 40.02 17.12
N VAL A 369 -14.18 39.54 15.90
CA VAL A 369 -14.73 38.27 15.39
C VAL A 369 -13.60 37.31 15.02
N LYS A 370 -13.69 36.08 15.50
CA LYS A 370 -12.74 34.99 15.20
C LYS A 370 -13.50 33.82 14.61
N VAL A 371 -13.20 33.45 13.37
CA VAL A 371 -13.87 32.34 12.69
C VAL A 371 -12.87 31.42 12.02
N PHE A 372 -13.22 30.14 11.95
CA PHE A 372 -12.39 29.13 11.29
C PHE A 372 -13.25 28.18 10.46
N CYS A 373 -12.63 27.58 9.45
CA CYS A 373 -13.24 26.62 8.55
C CYS A 373 -12.29 25.42 8.38
N ILE A 374 -12.82 24.21 8.51
CA ILE A 374 -12.12 22.97 8.18
C ILE A 374 -13.00 22.22 7.20
N ASP A 375 -12.63 22.24 5.92
CA ASP A 375 -13.50 21.69 4.90
C ASP A 375 -12.75 21.23 3.64
N ARG A 376 -13.42 20.42 2.81
CA ARG A 376 -12.86 19.86 1.58
C ARG A 376 -12.79 20.89 0.47
N VAL A 377 -11.66 20.94 -0.21
CA VAL A 377 -11.38 21.81 -1.36
C VAL A 377 -10.92 20.97 -2.54
N PHE A 378 -11.04 21.53 -3.75
CA PHE A 378 -10.84 20.82 -5.01
C PHE A 378 -9.88 21.58 -5.91
N ARG A 379 -8.87 20.90 -6.45
CA ARG A 379 -7.90 21.48 -7.40
C ARG A 379 -7.71 20.52 -8.55
N ASN A 380 -7.71 21.03 -9.78
CA ASN A 380 -7.55 20.21 -10.98
C ASN A 380 -6.07 19.87 -11.25
N GLU A 381 -5.34 19.54 -10.21
CA GLU A 381 -3.93 19.18 -10.32
C GLU A 381 -3.79 17.70 -10.70
N LYS A 382 -2.69 17.37 -11.38
CA LYS A 382 -2.38 15.98 -11.73
C LYS A 382 -2.17 15.17 -10.45
N VAL A 383 -3.04 14.18 -10.22
CA VAL A 383 -2.97 13.32 -9.04
C VAL A 383 -1.65 12.54 -9.02
N ASP A 384 -0.91 12.66 -7.92
CA ASP A 384 0.28 11.89 -7.64
C ASP A 384 0.28 11.39 -6.18
N LYS A 385 1.41 10.84 -5.71
CA LYS A 385 1.54 10.29 -4.35
C LYS A 385 1.37 11.33 -3.23
N SER A 386 1.47 12.61 -3.54
CA SER A 386 1.50 13.76 -2.62
C SER A 386 0.40 14.79 -2.91
N HIS A 387 -0.09 14.86 -4.15
CA HIS A 387 -1.09 15.82 -4.59
C HIS A 387 -2.36 15.07 -4.98
N LEU A 388 -3.46 15.39 -4.29
CA LEU A 388 -4.78 14.85 -4.57
C LEU A 388 -5.64 15.95 -5.18
N ALA A 389 -6.57 15.56 -6.05
CA ALA A 389 -7.54 16.49 -6.64
C ALA A 389 -8.52 17.06 -5.59
N GLU A 390 -8.62 16.41 -4.43
CA GLU A 390 -9.39 16.87 -3.28
C GLU A 390 -8.63 16.65 -1.98
N PHE A 391 -8.69 17.62 -1.08
CA PHE A 391 -8.08 17.53 0.25
C PHE A 391 -8.81 18.43 1.23
N THR A 392 -8.52 18.28 2.53
CA THR A 392 -9.11 19.13 3.57
C THR A 392 -8.20 20.32 3.84
N GLN A 393 -8.73 21.53 3.68
CA GLN A 393 -8.04 22.76 4.04
C GLN A 393 -8.56 23.26 5.40
N VAL A 394 -7.65 23.83 6.17
CA VAL A 394 -7.91 24.46 7.47
C VAL A 394 -7.58 25.94 7.32
N GLU A 395 -8.48 26.81 7.75
CA GLU A 395 -8.30 28.26 7.69
C GLU A 395 -8.92 28.93 8.92
N GLY A 396 -8.32 30.02 9.39
CA GLY A 396 -8.88 30.87 10.43
C GLY A 396 -8.58 32.34 10.14
N ILE A 397 -9.53 33.21 10.47
CA ILE A 397 -9.40 34.66 10.35
C ILE A 397 -9.83 35.34 11.65
N VAL A 398 -9.18 36.45 11.96
CA VAL A 398 -9.56 37.38 13.02
C VAL A 398 -9.86 38.73 12.39
N ILE A 399 -10.96 39.34 12.80
CA ILE A 399 -11.44 40.64 12.35
C ILE A 399 -11.51 41.51 13.59
N ASP A 400 -10.70 42.57 13.62
CA ASP A 400 -10.68 43.57 14.69
C ASP A 400 -10.18 44.90 14.15
N ASP A 401 -10.45 46.00 14.86
CA ASP A 401 -10.11 47.36 14.43
C ASP A 401 -8.59 47.62 14.45
N ASN A 402 -7.86 46.91 15.32
CA ASN A 402 -6.44 47.19 15.60
C ASN A 402 -5.55 45.93 15.51
N VAL A 403 -5.89 44.98 14.62
CA VAL A 403 -5.02 43.81 14.39
C VAL A 403 -3.71 44.19 13.71
N THR A 404 -2.61 43.62 14.18
CA THR A 404 -1.27 43.83 13.63
C THR A 404 -0.62 42.52 13.16
N LEU A 405 0.51 42.64 12.46
CA LEU A 405 1.31 41.48 12.10
C LEU A 405 1.80 40.69 13.33
N CYS A 406 2.07 41.37 14.45
CA CYS A 406 2.47 40.74 15.70
C CYS A 406 1.36 39.84 16.26
N ASP A 407 0.09 40.25 16.14
CA ASP A 407 -1.06 39.45 16.56
C ASP A 407 -1.19 38.17 15.72
N LEU A 408 -1.00 38.28 14.40
CA LEU A 408 -1.00 37.13 13.50
C LEU A 408 0.09 36.13 13.88
N ILE A 409 1.33 36.60 14.10
CA ILE A 409 2.46 35.75 14.52
C ILE A 409 2.17 35.10 15.89
N GLY A 410 1.58 35.85 16.82
CA GLY A 410 1.19 35.35 18.14
C GLY A 410 0.13 34.25 18.05
N LEU A 411 -0.92 34.46 17.25
CA LEU A 411 -1.97 33.48 17.01
C LEU A 411 -1.43 32.20 16.34
N LEU A 412 -0.58 32.34 15.31
CA LEU A 412 0.07 31.22 14.65
C LEU A 412 0.98 30.46 15.62
N SER A 413 1.76 31.17 16.43
CA SER A 413 2.62 30.56 17.46
C SER A 413 1.81 29.73 18.45
N GLU A 414 0.70 30.27 18.94
CA GLU A 414 -0.18 29.59 19.88
C GLU A 414 -0.88 28.38 19.26
N PHE A 415 -1.36 28.51 18.02
CA PHE A 415 -1.97 27.42 17.26
C PHE A 415 -1.00 26.26 17.08
N TYR A 416 0.20 26.52 16.55
CA TYR A 416 1.20 25.48 16.32
C TYR A 416 1.74 24.88 17.63
N ARG A 417 1.83 25.68 18.71
CA ARG A 417 2.17 25.17 20.05
C ARG A 417 1.15 24.15 20.54
N LYS A 418 -0.16 24.41 20.36
CA LYS A 418 -1.24 23.47 20.69
C LYS A 418 -1.24 22.22 19.80
N MET A 419 -0.80 22.34 18.55
CA MET A 419 -0.53 21.21 17.64
C MET A 419 0.73 20.40 18.01
N GLY A 420 1.48 20.81 19.04
CA GLY A 420 2.68 20.11 19.51
C GLY A 420 4.00 20.62 18.94
N PHE A 421 4.00 21.69 18.15
CA PHE A 421 5.21 22.30 17.58
C PHE A 421 5.69 23.47 18.42
N LYS A 422 6.87 23.34 19.05
CA LYS A 422 7.39 24.34 19.99
C LYS A 422 8.01 25.59 19.34
N LYS A 423 8.45 25.47 18.10
CA LYS A 423 9.17 26.53 17.39
C LYS A 423 8.60 26.71 16.00
N ILE A 424 8.28 27.96 15.67
CA ILE A 424 7.89 28.37 14.33
C ILE A 424 8.86 29.42 13.80
N ILE A 425 9.01 29.48 12.49
CA ILE A 425 9.72 30.53 11.76
C ILE A 425 8.77 31.07 10.71
N THR A 426 8.62 32.39 10.66
CA THR A 426 7.82 33.08 9.65
C THR A 426 8.73 33.68 8.59
N ARG A 427 8.36 33.56 7.32
CA ARG A 427 9.07 34.16 6.19
C ARG A 427 8.11 34.98 5.35
N PRO A 428 8.52 36.12 4.76
CA PRO A 428 7.68 36.82 3.79
C PRO A 428 7.28 35.88 2.65
N GLY A 429 6.00 35.93 2.29
CA GLY A 429 5.43 35.21 1.15
C GLY A 429 4.60 36.16 0.30
N PHE A 430 4.04 35.65 -0.80
CA PHE A 430 3.12 36.42 -1.64
C PHE A 430 1.80 35.68 -1.78
N PHE A 431 0.71 36.32 -1.38
CA PHE A 431 -0.65 35.88 -1.66
C PHE A 431 -1.47 37.07 -2.18
N PRO A 432 -2.27 36.92 -3.24
CA PRO A 432 -2.95 38.04 -3.89
C PRO A 432 -3.90 38.86 -3.00
N TYR A 433 -4.34 38.29 -1.88
CA TYR A 433 -5.41 38.80 -1.03
C TYR A 433 -4.97 39.18 0.39
N THR A 434 -3.66 39.20 0.67
CA THR A 434 -3.13 39.58 1.98
C THR A 434 -1.95 40.53 1.89
N GLU A 435 -1.96 41.56 2.72
CA GLU A 435 -0.86 42.51 2.88
C GLU A 435 -0.73 42.87 4.37
N PRO A 436 0.42 42.60 5.02
CA PRO A 436 1.56 41.82 4.55
C PRO A 436 1.27 40.31 4.53
N SER A 437 2.09 39.56 3.80
CA SER A 437 1.96 38.10 3.62
C SER A 437 3.14 37.33 4.23
N MET A 438 2.86 36.18 4.86
CA MET A 438 3.91 35.29 5.40
C MET A 438 3.59 33.81 5.26
N GLU A 439 4.65 33.01 5.13
CA GLU A 439 4.64 31.56 5.26
C GLU A 439 5.17 31.14 6.64
N VAL A 440 4.67 30.03 7.17
CA VAL A 440 5.10 29.47 8.45
C VAL A 440 5.81 28.14 8.23
N SER A 441 7.00 28.00 8.81
CA SER A 441 7.71 26.73 8.93
C SER A 441 7.74 26.30 10.40
N VAL A 442 7.43 25.04 10.67
CA VAL A 442 7.53 24.44 12.02
C VAL A 442 8.80 23.60 12.12
N TYR A 443 9.43 23.62 13.29
CA TYR A 443 10.55 22.73 13.57
C TYR A 443 10.05 21.36 14.03
N TYR A 444 10.59 20.29 13.44
CA TYR A 444 10.26 18.91 13.76
C TYR A 444 11.54 18.14 14.07
N ASP A 445 11.67 17.68 15.32
CA ASP A 445 12.90 17.08 15.89
C ASP A 445 13.23 15.66 15.39
N LYS A 446 12.38 15.05 14.56
CA LYS A 446 12.42 13.63 14.21
C LYS A 446 12.87 13.36 12.79
#